data_AF-A0A2D6MG92-F1
#
_entry.id   AF-A0A2D6MG92-F1
#
_cell.length_a   1.000
_cell.length_b   1.000
_cell.length_c   1.000
_cell.angle_alpha   90.00
_cell.angle_beta   90.00
_cell.angle_gamma   90.00
#
_symmetry.space_group_name_H-M   'P 1'
#
loop_
_entity.id
_entity.type
_entity.pdbx_description
1 polymer ?
#
loop_
_entity_poly.entity_id
_entity_poly.type
_entity_poly.pdbx_seq_one_letter_code
_entity_poly.pdbx_strand_id
1 'polypeptide(L)'
;MGKVKRKRVTISEMLIQWLLQQRNGQLIASHNIQITARGFCYSWYGRTVTPATLDREWRRLRNQNPQELSERGITLKDNGMKHGENTWILNLSL
;
A
#
# COMPACT_ATOMS: atom_id res chain seq x y z
N MET A 1 -5.11 -25.31 -26.39
CA MET A 1 -5.06 -23.94 -25.84
C MET A 1 -4.91 -24.02 -24.32
N GLY A 2 -3.74 -23.72 -23.78
CA GLY A 2 -3.51 -23.75 -22.33
C GLY A 2 -4.24 -22.60 -21.64
N LYS A 3 -5.08 -22.91 -20.63
CA LYS A 3 -5.70 -21.88 -19.79
C LYS A 3 -4.59 -21.14 -19.05
N VAL A 4 -4.30 -19.89 -19.45
CA VAL A 4 -3.42 -19.00 -18.69
C VAL A 4 -4.07 -18.78 -17.33
N LYS A 5 -3.52 -19.38 -16.27
CA LYS A 5 -3.95 -19.11 -14.89
C LYS A 5 -3.64 -17.63 -14.62
N ARG A 6 -4.66 -16.77 -14.58
CA ARG A 6 -4.51 -15.38 -14.14
C ARG A 6 -3.85 -15.40 -12.76
N LYS A 7 -2.66 -14.81 -12.65
CA LYS A 7 -1.92 -14.73 -11.38
C LYS A 7 -2.78 -13.95 -10.38
N ARG A 8 -3.07 -14.55 -9.22
CA ARG A 8 -3.88 -13.92 -8.18
C ARG A 8 -3.12 -12.70 -7.65
N VAL A 9 -3.75 -11.53 -7.67
CA VAL A 9 -3.17 -10.30 -7.12
C VAL A 9 -2.95 -10.49 -5.61
N THR A 10 -1.73 -10.21 -5.14
CA THR A 10 -1.35 -10.31 -3.72
C THR A 10 -1.85 -9.08 -2.96
N ILE A 11 -1.88 -9.15 -1.62
CA ILE A 11 -2.26 -7.98 -0.80
C ILE A 11 -1.23 -6.86 -0.99
N SER A 12 0.04 -7.20 -1.13
CA SER A 12 1.12 -6.25 -1.37
C SER A 12 0.94 -5.53 -2.72
N GLU A 13 0.59 -6.26 -3.78
CA GLU A 13 0.27 -5.64 -5.07
C GLU A 13 -0.95 -4.72 -4.96
N MET A 14 -2.00 -5.12 -4.23
CA MET A 14 -3.15 -4.23 -3.98
C MET A 14 -2.74 -2.96 -3.22
N LEU A 15 -1.87 -3.06 -2.22
CA LEU A 15 -1.36 -1.90 -1.49
C LEU A 15 -0.52 -0.98 -2.38
N ILE A 16 0.35 -1.54 -3.22
CA ILE A 16 1.15 -0.80 -4.20
C ILE A 16 0.24 -0.05 -5.17
N GLN A 17 -0.77 -0.72 -5.73
CA GLN A 17 -1.73 -0.10 -6.63
C GLN A 17 -2.53 1.00 -5.94
N TRP A 18 -2.89 0.81 -4.67
CA TRP A 18 -3.53 1.86 -3.88
C TRP A 18 -2.62 3.08 -3.68
N LEU A 19 -1.34 2.87 -3.37
CA LEU A 19 -0.34 3.94 -3.23
C LEU A 19 -0.17 4.74 -4.53
N LEU A 20 -0.14 4.06 -5.68
CA LEU A 20 -0.02 4.71 -7.00
C LEU A 20 -1.24 5.57 -7.37
N GLN A 21 -2.39 5.37 -6.73
CA GLN A 21 -3.58 6.23 -6.91
C GLN A 21 -3.58 7.47 -6.01
N GLN A 22 -2.65 7.55 -5.06
CA GLN A 22 -2.51 8.72 -4.20
C GLN A 22 -1.77 9.84 -4.94
N ARG A 23 -1.79 11.05 -4.37
CA ARG A 23 -1.07 12.19 -4.94
C ARG A 23 0.39 12.16 -4.51
N ASN A 24 1.30 12.57 -5.41
CA ASN A 24 2.68 12.85 -5.04
C ASN A 24 2.71 13.91 -3.93
N GLY A 25 3.52 13.69 -2.89
CA GLY A 25 3.58 14.53 -1.69
C GLY A 25 2.48 14.26 -0.65
N GLN A 26 1.59 13.29 -0.87
CA GLN A 26 0.50 12.99 0.06
C GLN A 26 1.02 12.39 1.37
N LEU A 27 0.42 12.82 2.49
CA LEU A 27 0.65 12.21 3.80
C LEU A 27 -0.13 10.90 3.92
N ILE A 28 0.58 9.84 4.29
CA ILE A 28 0.04 8.51 4.55
C ILE A 28 0.32 8.14 6.00
N ALA A 29 -0.70 7.70 6.73
CA ALA A 29 -0.61 7.15 8.08
C ALA A 29 -1.09 5.70 8.13
N SER A 30 -0.79 5.00 9.21
CA SER A 30 -1.20 3.59 9.40
C SER A 30 -2.73 3.45 9.39
N HIS A 31 -3.48 4.42 9.91
CA HIS A 31 -4.94 4.43 9.81
C HIS A 31 -5.45 4.51 8.37
N ASN A 32 -4.80 5.29 7.50
CA ASN A 32 -5.17 5.35 6.08
C ASN A 32 -5.08 3.96 5.45
N ILE A 33 -4.02 3.21 5.75
CA ILE A 33 -3.85 1.83 5.29
C ILE A 33 -4.99 0.93 5.79
N GLN A 34 -5.35 1.03 7.07
CA GLN A 34 -6.34 0.16 7.69
C GLN A 34 -7.78 0.40 7.19
N ILE A 35 -8.11 1.64 6.82
CA ILE A 35 -9.47 2.01 6.39
C ILE A 35 -9.57 2.20 4.88
N THR A 36 -8.77 3.10 4.31
CA THR A 36 -8.93 3.49 2.90
C THR A 36 -8.38 2.44 1.94
N ALA A 37 -7.20 1.88 2.21
CA ALA A 37 -6.67 0.79 1.39
C ALA A 37 -7.54 -0.48 1.49
N ARG A 38 -8.18 -0.70 2.64
CA ARG A 38 -9.18 -1.77 2.80
C ARG A 38 -10.39 -1.59 1.89
N GLY A 39 -10.95 -0.38 1.85
CA GLY A 39 -12.05 -0.04 0.94
C GLY A 39 -11.65 -0.25 -0.53
N PHE A 40 -10.43 0.11 -0.87
CA PHE A 40 -9.84 -0.13 -2.19
C PHE A 40 -9.73 -1.62 -2.54
N CYS A 41 -9.20 -2.47 -1.64
CA CYS A 41 -9.11 -3.92 -1.87
C CYS A 41 -10.47 -4.56 -2.17
N TYR A 42 -11.52 -4.13 -1.46
CA TYR A 42 -12.87 -4.64 -1.71
C TYR A 42 -13.42 -4.10 -3.03
N SER A 43 -13.36 -2.79 -3.24
CA SER A 43 -14.01 -2.13 -4.38
C SER A 43 -13.39 -2.51 -5.72
N TRP A 44 -12.06 -2.62 -5.80
CA TRP A 44 -11.37 -2.92 -7.06
C TRP A 44 -11.07 -4.41 -7.29
N TYR A 45 -10.92 -5.19 -6.22
CA TYR A 45 -10.52 -6.59 -6.36
C TYR A 45 -11.54 -7.58 -5.79
N GLY A 46 -12.66 -7.10 -5.24
CA GLY A 46 -13.67 -7.94 -4.59
C GLY A 46 -13.13 -8.68 -3.36
N ARG A 47 -12.02 -8.21 -2.76
CA ARG A 47 -11.30 -8.92 -1.72
C ARG A 47 -11.49 -8.26 -0.35
N THR A 48 -12.12 -8.98 0.56
CA THR A 48 -12.16 -8.62 1.97
C THR A 48 -10.80 -8.90 2.61
N VAL A 49 -10.17 -7.86 3.15
CA VAL A 49 -8.91 -7.95 3.90
C VAL A 49 -9.12 -7.30 5.27
N THR A 50 -8.59 -7.91 6.33
CA THR A 50 -8.69 -7.35 7.68
C THR A 50 -7.71 -6.18 7.85
N PRO A 51 -8.05 -5.14 8.65
CA PRO A 51 -7.14 -4.03 8.95
C PRO A 51 -5.76 -4.50 9.44
N ALA A 52 -5.72 -5.48 10.33
CA ALA A 52 -4.48 -6.05 10.85
C ALA A 52 -3.60 -6.69 9.76
N THR A 53 -4.22 -7.33 8.76
CA THR A 53 -3.47 -7.92 7.64
C THR A 53 -2.87 -6.84 6.74
N LEU A 54 -3.63 -5.77 6.45
CA LEU A 54 -3.13 -4.65 5.65
C LEU A 54 -2.00 -3.91 6.34
N ASP A 55 -2.15 -3.64 7.64
CA ASP A 55 -1.10 -3.00 8.41
C ASP A 55 0.16 -3.86 8.46
N ARG A 56 0.04 -5.18 8.68
CA ARG A 56 1.18 -6.11 8.62
C ARG A 56 1.90 -6.06 7.28
N GLU A 57 1.16 -6.14 6.17
CA GLU A 57 1.75 -6.07 4.83
C GLU A 57 2.36 -4.69 4.53
N TRP A 58 1.74 -3.62 5.02
CA TRP A 58 2.33 -2.29 4.98
C TRP A 58 3.65 -2.22 5.75
N ARG A 59 3.76 -2.87 6.92
CA ARG A 59 5.03 -2.95 7.67
C ARG A 59 6.09 -3.73 6.89
N ARG A 60 5.70 -4.84 6.26
CA ARG A 60 6.58 -5.63 5.41
C ARG A 60 7.12 -4.78 4.26
N LEU A 61 6.26 -4.11 3.50
CA LEU A 61 6.65 -3.29 2.35
C LEU A 61 7.59 -2.15 2.75
N ARG A 62 7.26 -1.39 3.81
CA ARG A 62 8.06 -0.22 4.19
C ARG A 62 9.36 -0.54 4.93
N ASN A 63 9.39 -1.59 5.76
CA ASN A 63 10.54 -1.89 6.63
C ASN A 63 11.40 -3.06 6.13
N GLN A 64 10.78 -4.10 5.54
CA GLN A 64 11.47 -5.35 5.22
C GLN A 64 11.78 -5.48 3.73
N ASN A 65 10.97 -4.86 2.86
CA ASN A 65 11.16 -4.90 1.42
C ASN A 65 10.89 -3.55 0.74
N PRO A 66 11.58 -2.47 1.13
CA PRO A 66 11.37 -1.15 0.52
C PRO A 66 11.73 -1.13 -0.97
N GLN A 67 12.58 -2.06 -1.42
CA GLN A 67 12.95 -2.20 -2.84
C GLN A 67 11.72 -2.46 -3.73
N GLU A 68 10.74 -3.24 -3.24
CA GLU A 68 9.49 -3.53 -3.96
C GLU A 68 8.67 -2.26 -4.24
N LEU A 69 8.76 -1.26 -3.37
CA LEU A 69 8.14 0.05 -3.58
C LEU A 69 8.97 0.89 -4.56
N SER A 70 10.29 0.93 -4.38
CA SER A 70 11.20 1.71 -5.25
C SER A 70 11.15 1.27 -6.71
N GLU A 71 11.08 -0.03 -6.98
CA GLU A 71 10.92 -0.59 -8.34
C GLU A 71 9.61 -0.17 -9.02
N ARG A 72 8.62 0.26 -8.22
CA ARG A 72 7.33 0.78 -8.67
C ARG A 72 7.29 2.30 -8.69
N GLY A 73 8.42 2.97 -8.51
CA GLY A 73 8.52 4.43 -8.45
C GLY A 73 7.91 5.03 -7.17
N ILE A 74 7.82 4.25 -6.09
CA ILE A 74 7.27 4.70 -4.81
C ILE A 74 8.39 4.82 -3.80
N THR A 75 8.53 6.00 -3.19
CA THR A 75 9.36 6.17 -2.00
C THR A 75 8.57 6.81 -0.87
N LEU A 76 8.97 6.52 0.37
CA LEU A 76 8.31 7.01 1.57
C LEU A 76 9.33 7.76 2.40
N LYS A 77 9.09 9.05 2.63
CA LYS A 77 9.89 9.85 3.54
C LYS A 77 9.22 9.86 4.91
N ASP A 78 9.95 9.44 5.94
CA ASP A 78 9.47 9.55 7.33
C ASP A 78 9.15 11.02 7.66
N ASN A 79 7.98 11.25 8.23
CA ASN A 79 7.48 12.56 8.63
C ASN A 79 7.12 12.60 10.13
N GLY A 80 7.54 11.59 10.90
CA GLY A 80 7.35 11.49 12.33
C GLY A 80 5.90 11.22 12.73
N MET A 81 5.63 11.39 14.02
CA MET A 81 4.33 11.10 14.62
C MET A 81 3.40 12.31 14.52
N LYS A 82 2.18 12.11 14.00
CA LYS A 82 1.08 13.08 13.99
C LYS A 82 -0.17 12.41 14.52
N HIS A 83 -0.89 13.09 15.42
CA HIS A 83 -2.11 12.57 16.05
C HIS A 83 -1.95 11.16 16.68
N GLY A 84 -0.76 10.85 17.21
CA GLY A 84 -0.47 9.56 17.82
C GLY A 84 -0.09 8.44 16.84
N GLU A 85 0.05 8.74 15.55
CA GLU A 85 0.43 7.76 14.53
C GLU A 85 1.66 8.20 13.73
N ASN A 86 2.50 7.24 13.34
CA ASN A 86 3.59 7.51 12.40
C ASN A 86 3.03 7.87 11.02
N THR A 87 3.62 8.89 10.41
CA THR A 87 3.23 9.41 9.11
C THR A 87 4.39 9.42 8.14
N TRP A 88 4.09 9.23 6.86
CA TRP A 88 5.05 9.24 5.77
C TRP A 88 4.58 10.18 4.66
N ILE A 89 5.50 10.90 4.06
CA ILE A 89 5.25 11.63 2.82
C ILE A 89 5.53 10.67 1.67
N LEU A 90 4.49 10.40 0.87
CA LEU A 90 4.57 9.60 -0.33
C LEU A 90 5.21 10.40 -1.46
N ASN A 91 6.29 9.88 -2.05
CA ASN A 91 6.81 10.41 -3.31
C ASN A 91 6.62 9.38 -4.42
N LEU A 92 6.04 9.84 -5.52
CA LEU A 92 5.82 9.06 -6.73
C LEU A 92 6.73 9.60 -7.84
N SER A 93 7.66 8.78 -8.30
CA SER A 93 8.51 9.02 -9.46
C SER A 93 7.95 8.17 -10.61
N LEU A 94 6.89 8.68 -11.23
CA LEU A 94 6.32 8.14 -12.48
C LEU A 94 7.05 8.73 -13.69
#